data_AF-A0A2N1PCK4-F1
#
_entry.id   AF-A0A2N1PCK4-F1
#
_cell.length_a   1.000
_cell.length_b   1.000
_cell.length_c   1.000
_cell.angle_alpha   90.00
_cell.angle_beta   90.00
_cell.angle_gamma   90.00
#
_symmetry.space_group_name_H-M   'P 1'
#
loop_
_entity.id
_entity.type
_entity.pdbx_description
1 polymer ?
#
loop_
_entity_poly.entity_id
_entity_poly.type
_entity_poly.pdbx_seq_one_letter_code
_entity_poly.pdbx_strand_id
1 'polypeptide(L)'
;MPVKAPKIHVSAPTGVIPSGRGFYQLEEEELYLAVEYPGERPSFFSYLESDTLSFHLDREGRLIFIELLLPRRRWLVKENLIIPERAESADLRFLDFRSPFERPVVFCDRTRQNLMIRFSRGPAVNNYFLAQNLIAQLNTSYRLVALWVSDIVDDVAGREIYSWRKEVHGEPVAWPPHLARSIKM
;
A
#
# COMPACT_ATOMS: atom_id res chain seq x y z
N MET A 1 19.20 -0.70 15.14
CA MET A 1 18.17 -1.70 15.52
C MET A 1 17.09 -1.67 14.45
N PRO A 2 16.77 -2.79 13.79
CA PRO A 2 15.73 -2.77 12.76
C PRO A 2 14.37 -2.53 13.43
N VAL A 3 13.58 -1.62 12.84
CA VAL A 3 12.23 -1.32 13.31
C VAL A 3 11.32 -2.46 12.85
N LYS A 4 10.79 -3.23 13.81
CA LYS A 4 9.93 -4.40 13.54
C LYS A 4 8.62 -4.08 12.80
N ALA A 5 8.16 -2.83 12.87
CA ALA A 5 7.00 -2.33 12.12
C ALA A 5 6.91 -0.81 12.25
N PRO A 6 6.37 -0.10 11.23
CA PRO A 6 6.18 1.35 11.27
C PRO A 6 5.42 1.80 12.52
N LYS A 7 5.89 2.87 13.15
CA LYS A 7 5.19 3.53 14.25
C LYS A 7 4.23 4.57 13.68
N ILE A 8 3.03 4.62 14.22
CA ILE A 8 1.97 5.51 13.76
C ILE A 8 1.56 6.41 14.92
N HIS A 9 1.46 7.70 14.66
CA HIS A 9 0.79 8.65 15.53
C HIS A 9 -0.69 8.70 15.15
N VAL A 10 -1.56 8.65 16.16
CA VAL A 10 -3.01 8.60 15.98
C VAL A 10 -3.65 9.77 16.69
N SER A 11 -4.36 10.61 15.93
CA SER A 11 -5.18 11.70 16.44
C SER A 11 -6.65 11.39 16.14
N ALA A 12 -7.29 10.68 17.06
CA ALA A 12 -8.69 10.26 16.97
C ALA A 12 -9.61 11.15 17.83
N PRO A 13 -10.89 11.33 17.46
CA PRO A 13 -11.58 10.81 16.26
C PRO A 13 -11.53 11.78 15.06
N THR A 14 -10.64 12.78 15.08
CA THR A 14 -10.71 14.00 14.25
C THR A 14 -10.19 13.84 12.81
N GLY A 15 -10.31 12.64 12.22
CA GLY A 15 -9.85 12.37 10.85
C GLY A 15 -10.96 12.46 9.81
N VAL A 16 -10.61 12.92 8.60
CA VAL A 16 -11.41 12.66 7.39
C VAL A 16 -11.04 11.27 6.87
N ILE A 17 -12.01 10.51 6.37
CA ILE A 17 -11.74 9.24 5.67
C ILE A 17 -11.52 9.60 4.18
N PRO A 18 -10.28 9.57 3.66
CA PRO A 18 -10.01 9.87 2.27
C PRO A 18 -10.53 8.76 1.35
N SER A 19 -10.70 9.06 0.06
CA SER A 19 -10.93 8.02 -0.94
C SER A 19 -9.65 7.22 -1.14
N GLY A 20 -9.81 5.92 -1.39
CA GLY A 20 -8.70 5.04 -1.73
C GLY A 20 -9.04 4.20 -2.95
N ARG A 21 -8.03 3.91 -3.76
CA ARG A 21 -8.21 3.09 -4.97
C ARG A 21 -7.03 2.15 -5.14
N GLY A 22 -7.31 0.85 -5.00
CA GLY A 22 -6.35 -0.22 -5.27
C GLY A 22 -6.39 -0.66 -6.73
N PHE A 23 -5.25 -0.64 -7.40
CA PHE A 23 -5.10 -0.93 -8.81
C PHE A 23 -3.96 -1.93 -9.00
N TYR A 24 -4.24 -3.05 -9.67
CA TYR A 24 -3.24 -4.07 -9.97
C TYR A 24 -2.82 -4.01 -11.44
N GLN A 25 -1.55 -3.69 -11.68
CA GLN A 25 -0.99 -3.63 -13.02
C GLN A 25 -0.55 -5.03 -13.45
N LEU A 26 -1.19 -5.57 -14.48
CA LEU A 26 -0.97 -6.95 -14.92
C LEU A 26 0.42 -7.14 -15.54
N GLU A 27 0.98 -6.11 -16.16
CA GLU A 27 2.25 -6.14 -16.89
C GLU A 27 3.45 -6.14 -15.95
N GLU A 28 3.40 -5.28 -14.94
CA GLU A 28 4.45 -5.14 -13.93
C GLU A 28 4.26 -6.15 -12.79
N GLU A 29 3.06 -6.74 -12.68
CA GLU A 29 2.65 -7.62 -11.60
C GLU A 29 2.62 -6.92 -10.23
N GLU A 30 2.32 -5.64 -10.21
CA GLU A 30 2.43 -4.75 -9.07
C GLU A 30 1.07 -4.21 -8.62
N LEU A 31 0.92 -4.00 -7.31
CA LEU A 31 -0.27 -3.35 -6.74
C LEU A 31 0.06 -1.92 -6.34
N TYR A 32 -0.70 -0.98 -6.86
CA TYR A 32 -0.63 0.44 -6.53
C TYR A 32 -1.91 0.87 -5.81
N LEU A 33 -1.77 1.63 -4.72
CA LEU A 33 -2.90 2.11 -3.93
C LEU A 33 -2.75 3.60 -3.69
N ALA A 34 -3.56 4.40 -4.36
CA ALA A 34 -3.60 5.85 -4.14
C ALA A 34 -4.58 6.21 -3.03
N VAL A 35 -4.20 7.20 -2.22
CA VAL A 35 -5.01 7.80 -1.15
C VAL A 35 -5.23 9.27 -1.48
N GLU A 36 -6.49 9.67 -1.61
CA GLU A 36 -6.88 11.01 -2.05
C GLU A 36 -7.67 11.75 -0.97
N TYR A 37 -7.09 12.83 -0.47
CA TYR A 37 -7.70 13.68 0.56
C TYR A 37 -8.63 14.73 -0.07
N PRO A 38 -9.89 14.87 0.42
CA PRO A 38 -10.82 15.84 -0.13
C PRO A 38 -10.30 17.28 -0.03
N GLY A 39 -10.26 18.00 -1.16
CA GLY A 39 -9.84 19.41 -1.19
C GLY A 39 -8.34 19.63 -0.99
N GLU A 40 -7.54 18.58 -0.85
CA GLU A 40 -6.10 18.64 -0.68
C GLU A 40 -5.39 18.01 -1.89
N ARG A 41 -4.23 18.55 -2.27
CA ARG A 41 -3.30 17.91 -3.21
C ARG A 41 -2.00 17.62 -2.47
N PRO A 42 -1.92 16.49 -1.75
CA PRO A 42 -0.73 16.18 -0.99
C PRO A 42 0.47 16.09 -1.93
N SER A 43 1.55 16.75 -1.55
CA SER A 43 2.79 16.71 -2.31
C SER A 43 3.70 15.66 -1.70
N PHE A 44 4.23 14.79 -2.55
CA PHE A 44 5.22 13.79 -2.15
C PHE A 44 6.38 14.45 -1.40
N PHE A 45 6.77 13.84 -0.29
CA PHE A 45 7.89 14.30 0.52
C PHE A 45 8.91 13.20 0.80
N SER A 46 8.46 12.03 1.24
CA SER A 46 9.33 10.93 1.67
C SER A 46 8.67 9.58 1.45
N TYR A 47 9.44 8.50 1.62
CA TYR A 47 8.92 7.15 1.60
C TYR A 47 9.39 6.32 2.80
N LEU A 48 8.62 5.29 3.12
CA LEU A 48 8.97 4.17 3.99
C LEU A 48 9.01 2.92 3.11
N GLU A 49 10.15 2.23 3.02
CA GLU A 49 10.29 1.11 2.09
C GLU A 49 10.85 -0.18 2.72
N SER A 50 10.57 -1.27 2.02
CA SER A 50 11.17 -2.59 2.12
C SER A 50 11.34 -3.13 0.69
N ASP A 51 12.01 -4.27 0.52
CA ASP A 51 12.25 -4.87 -0.80
C ASP A 51 10.99 -5.09 -1.66
N THR A 52 9.81 -5.18 -1.04
CA THR A 52 8.55 -5.48 -1.75
C THR A 52 7.44 -4.49 -1.49
N LEU A 53 7.64 -3.48 -0.63
CA LEU A 53 6.56 -2.57 -0.24
C LEU A 53 7.12 -1.19 0.03
N SER A 54 6.52 -0.18 -0.58
CA SER A 54 6.81 1.24 -0.34
C SER A 54 5.54 1.98 0.09
N PHE A 55 5.68 2.90 1.03
CA PHE A 55 4.67 3.89 1.41
C PHE A 55 5.18 5.27 1.06
N HIS A 56 4.43 6.05 0.30
CA HIS A 56 4.77 7.43 0.01
C HIS A 56 3.99 8.36 0.93
N LEU A 57 4.71 9.30 1.52
CA LEU A 57 4.21 10.18 2.56
C LEU A 57 4.36 11.64 2.17
N ASP A 58 3.44 12.47 2.66
CA ASP A 58 3.58 13.93 2.61
C ASP A 58 4.52 14.46 3.71
N ARG A 59 4.64 15.79 3.80
CA ARG A 59 5.49 16.47 4.81
C ARG A 59 5.01 16.26 6.25
N GLU A 60 3.74 15.93 6.44
CA GLU A 60 3.12 15.70 7.74
C GLU A 60 3.13 14.22 8.16
N GLY A 61 3.59 13.33 7.27
CA GLY A 61 3.60 11.89 7.48
C GLY A 61 2.28 11.22 7.11
N ARG A 62 1.37 11.89 6.40
CA ARG A 62 0.14 11.28 5.88
C ARG A 62 0.46 10.40 4.68
N LEU A 63 -0.28 9.29 4.56
CA LEU A 63 -0.12 8.35 3.47
C LEU A 63 -0.73 8.90 2.19
N ILE A 64 0.06 8.99 1.12
CA ILE A 64 -0.38 9.38 -0.21
C ILE A 64 -0.58 8.14 -1.10
N PHE A 65 0.33 7.18 -0.98
CA PHE A 65 0.41 6.07 -1.91
C PHE A 65 1.06 4.83 -1.28
N ILE A 66 0.63 3.64 -1.69
CA ILE A 66 1.29 2.37 -1.38
C ILE A 66 1.64 1.67 -2.70
N GLU A 67 2.83 1.12 -2.79
CA GLU A 67 3.30 0.28 -3.89
C GLU A 67 3.75 -1.07 -3.34
N LEU A 68 3.18 -2.15 -3.86
CA LEU A 68 3.52 -3.53 -3.49
C LEU A 68 4.12 -4.25 -4.71
N LEU A 69 5.46 -4.35 -4.68
CA LEU A 69 6.31 -5.02 -5.65
C LEU A 69 6.36 -6.54 -5.38
N LEU A 70 5.18 -7.16 -5.29
CA LEU A 70 5.04 -8.59 -5.08
C LEU A 70 3.99 -9.17 -6.03
N PRO A 71 4.40 -10.02 -7.00
CA PRO A 71 3.47 -10.65 -7.93
C PRO A 71 2.32 -11.35 -7.21
N ARG A 72 1.10 -11.18 -7.73
CA ARG A 72 -0.13 -11.71 -7.15
C ARG A 72 -0.13 -13.23 -6.98
N ARG A 73 0.62 -13.97 -7.81
CA ARG A 73 0.86 -15.42 -7.64
C ARG A 73 1.59 -15.80 -6.35
N ARG A 74 2.32 -14.86 -5.74
CA ARG A 74 3.05 -15.03 -4.48
C ARG A 74 2.23 -14.63 -3.25
N TRP A 75 1.04 -14.08 -3.44
CA TRP A 75 0.15 -13.76 -2.33
C TRP A 75 -0.42 -15.05 -1.74
N LEU A 76 -0.33 -15.20 -0.43
CA LEU A 76 -0.76 -16.42 0.25
C LEU A 76 -2.27 -16.42 0.43
N VAL A 77 -2.95 -17.35 -0.23
CA VAL A 77 -4.41 -17.50 -0.06
C VAL A 77 -4.70 -17.97 1.37
N LYS A 78 -5.57 -17.25 2.06
CA LYS A 78 -6.05 -17.58 3.40
C LYS A 78 -7.57 -17.71 3.36
N GLU A 79 -8.09 -18.90 3.65
CA GLU A 79 -9.51 -19.23 3.42
C GLU A 79 -10.48 -18.38 4.25
N ASN A 80 -10.07 -17.97 5.46
CA ASN A 80 -10.87 -17.16 6.36
C ASN A 80 -10.25 -15.77 6.54
N LEU A 81 -9.93 -15.11 5.43
CA LEU A 81 -9.44 -13.74 5.44
C LEU A 81 -10.64 -12.78 5.60
N ILE A 82 -10.91 -12.35 6.83
CA ILE A 82 -12.06 -11.49 7.18
C ILE A 82 -11.57 -10.07 7.42
N ILE A 83 -12.04 -9.12 6.61
CA ILE A 83 -11.77 -7.70 6.80
C ILE A 83 -12.40 -7.24 8.13
N PRO A 84 -11.70 -6.43 8.93
CA PRO A 84 -12.28 -5.90 10.16
C PRO A 84 -13.60 -5.14 9.91
N GLU A 85 -14.69 -5.57 10.54
CA GLU A 85 -16.02 -4.98 10.36
C GLU A 85 -16.13 -3.55 10.92
N ARG A 86 -15.24 -3.19 11.85
CA ARG A 86 -15.25 -1.89 12.52
C ARG A 86 -13.85 -1.28 12.49
N ALA A 87 -13.78 -0.07 11.96
CA ALA A 87 -12.63 0.80 12.04
C ALA A 87 -13.10 2.22 12.38
N GLU A 88 -12.27 2.94 13.14
CA GLU A 88 -12.54 4.31 13.53
C GLU A 88 -11.91 5.29 12.55
N SER A 89 -12.46 6.50 12.46
CA SER A 89 -11.77 7.60 11.76
C SER A 89 -10.73 8.23 12.68
N ALA A 90 -9.53 8.51 12.14
CA ALA A 90 -8.47 9.21 12.84
C ALA A 90 -7.51 9.88 11.84
N ASP A 91 -6.83 10.95 12.25
CA ASP A 91 -5.66 11.45 11.51
C ASP A 91 -4.46 10.56 11.88
N LEU A 92 -3.95 9.80 10.90
CA LEU A 92 -2.87 8.84 11.06
C LEU A 92 -1.60 9.37 10.40
N ARG A 93 -0.53 9.49 11.18
CA ARG A 93 0.76 9.97 10.69
C ARG A 93 1.84 8.92 10.91
N PHE A 94 2.50 8.52 9.83
CA PHE A 94 3.63 7.61 9.88
C PHE A 94 4.85 8.34 10.43
N LEU A 95 5.46 7.77 11.46
CA LEU A 95 6.66 8.31 12.10
C LEU A 95 7.92 7.61 11.57
N ASP A 96 9.07 8.25 11.78
CA ASP A 96 10.39 7.65 11.58
C ASP A 96 10.60 7.01 10.18
N PHE A 97 10.29 7.76 9.12
CA PHE A 97 10.39 7.35 7.70
C PHE A 97 11.80 7.10 7.16
N ARG A 98 12.82 7.00 8.04
CA ARG A 98 14.23 6.91 7.66
C ARG A 98 14.83 5.52 7.88
N SER A 99 14.02 4.52 8.18
CA SER A 99 14.50 3.17 8.43
C SER A 99 13.67 2.15 7.67
N PRO A 100 14.32 1.18 7.01
CA PRO A 100 13.59 0.10 6.37
C PRO A 100 12.86 -0.73 7.43
N PHE A 101 11.70 -1.28 7.06
CA PHE A 101 10.96 -2.23 7.89
C PHE A 101 11.13 -3.67 7.35
N GLU A 102 10.91 -4.65 8.24
CA GLU A 102 10.99 -6.07 7.86
C GLU A 102 10.00 -6.41 6.74
N ARG A 103 10.38 -7.39 5.90
CA ARG A 103 9.55 -7.84 4.78
C ARG A 103 8.18 -8.35 5.28
N PRO A 104 7.07 -7.68 4.94
CA PRO A 104 5.75 -8.08 5.41
C PRO A 104 5.30 -9.37 4.70
N VAL A 105 4.40 -10.11 5.36
CA VAL A 105 3.74 -11.27 4.76
C VAL A 105 2.42 -10.83 4.15
N VAL A 106 2.23 -11.14 2.89
CA VAL A 106 1.01 -10.77 2.14
C VAL A 106 0.08 -11.97 2.05
N PHE A 107 -1.14 -11.79 2.53
CA PHE A 107 -2.24 -12.73 2.40
C PHE A 107 -3.33 -12.15 1.51
N CYS A 108 -4.07 -13.02 0.83
CA CYS A 108 -5.25 -12.65 0.07
C CYS A 108 -6.38 -13.65 0.27
N ASP A 109 -7.58 -13.24 -0.09
CA ASP A 109 -8.70 -14.15 -0.23
C ASP A 109 -8.62 -14.94 -1.56
N ARG A 110 -9.62 -15.79 -1.81
CA ARG A 110 -9.66 -16.62 -3.02
C ARG A 110 -9.89 -15.79 -4.29
N THR A 111 -10.60 -14.66 -4.19
CA THR A 111 -10.84 -13.75 -5.33
C THR A 111 -9.62 -12.86 -5.61
N ARG A 112 -8.70 -12.74 -4.64
CA ARG A 112 -7.54 -11.85 -4.64
C ARG A 112 -7.90 -10.36 -4.74
N GLN A 113 -9.14 -10.01 -4.39
CA GLN A 113 -9.62 -8.64 -4.33
C GLN A 113 -9.46 -8.05 -2.93
N ASN A 114 -9.29 -8.91 -1.93
CA ASN A 114 -9.02 -8.52 -0.56
C ASN A 114 -7.63 -9.01 -0.15
N LEU A 115 -6.85 -8.11 0.44
CA LEU A 115 -5.44 -8.33 0.73
C LEU A 115 -5.12 -7.84 2.14
N MET A 116 -4.37 -8.65 2.89
CA MET A 116 -3.81 -8.28 4.19
C MET A 116 -2.28 -8.27 4.09
N ILE A 117 -1.67 -7.11 4.32
CA ILE A 117 -0.23 -6.94 4.45
C ILE A 117 0.10 -6.99 5.94
N ARG A 118 0.77 -8.05 6.39
CA ARG A 118 1.06 -8.26 7.82
C ARG A 118 2.51 -7.97 8.16
N PHE A 119 2.72 -7.02 9.07
CA PHE A 119 4.04 -6.54 9.51
C PHE A 119 4.53 -7.24 10.77
N SER A 120 3.62 -7.73 11.62
CA SER A 120 4.02 -8.43 12.84
C SER A 120 3.08 -9.57 13.21
N ARG A 121 3.58 -10.52 14.01
CA ARG A 121 2.80 -11.63 14.54
C ARG A 121 1.95 -11.25 15.76
N GLY A 122 2.18 -10.06 16.34
CA GLY A 122 1.46 -9.59 17.53
C GLY A 122 -0.03 -9.36 17.30
N PRO A 123 -0.82 -9.21 18.38
CA PRO A 123 -2.24 -8.92 18.29
C PRO A 123 -2.48 -7.50 17.76
N ALA A 124 -3.44 -7.38 16.84
CA ALA A 124 -4.05 -6.11 16.50
C ALA A 124 -5.13 -5.79 17.55
N VAL A 125 -5.15 -4.57 18.05
CA VAL A 125 -6.09 -4.13 19.10
C VAL A 125 -6.99 -3.02 18.59
N ASN A 126 -6.47 -2.15 17.71
CA ASN A 126 -7.21 -1.03 17.15
C ASN A 126 -7.26 -1.12 15.63
N ASN A 127 -8.38 -0.69 15.03
CA ASN A 127 -8.55 -0.60 13.58
C ASN A 127 -8.91 0.85 13.23
N TYR A 128 -8.24 1.41 12.24
CA TYR A 128 -8.48 2.77 11.78
C TYR A 128 -8.57 2.82 10.27
N PHE A 129 -9.47 3.64 9.73
CA PHE A 129 -9.48 3.93 8.31
C PHE A 129 -8.27 4.80 7.95
N LEU A 130 -7.47 4.33 7.00
CA LEU A 130 -6.52 5.16 6.26
C LEU A 130 -7.18 5.73 5.00
N ALA A 131 -8.10 4.97 4.39
CA ALA A 131 -8.96 5.36 3.29
C ALA A 131 -10.21 4.46 3.27
N GLN A 132 -11.18 4.75 2.40
CA GLN A 132 -12.43 3.98 2.29
C GLN A 132 -12.23 2.46 2.13
N ASN A 133 -11.22 2.05 1.38
CA ASN A 133 -10.88 0.64 1.11
C ASN A 133 -9.55 0.21 1.77
N LEU A 134 -9.05 0.99 2.73
CA LEU A 134 -7.76 0.76 3.39
C LEU A 134 -7.87 0.93 4.91
N ILE A 135 -7.67 -0.16 5.64
CA ILE A 135 -7.73 -0.18 7.11
C ILE A 135 -6.35 -0.50 7.68
N ALA A 136 -5.88 0.33 8.61
CA ALA A 136 -4.71 0.06 9.43
C ALA A 136 -5.10 -0.63 10.74
N GLN A 137 -4.41 -1.72 11.06
CA GLN A 137 -4.48 -2.37 12.35
C GLN A 137 -3.26 -2.07 13.19
N LEU A 138 -3.45 -1.57 14.41
CA LEU A 138 -2.38 -1.21 15.34
C LEU A 138 -2.40 -2.09 16.59
N ASN A 139 -1.24 -2.27 17.20
CA ASN A 139 -1.15 -2.83 18.55
C ASN A 139 -1.27 -1.75 19.64
N THR A 140 -1.18 -2.14 20.91
CA THR A 140 -1.24 -1.25 22.08
C THR A 140 -0.12 -0.20 22.13
N SER A 141 0.95 -0.36 21.35
CA SER A 141 2.07 0.58 21.26
C SER A 141 2.02 1.44 19.99
N TYR A 142 0.87 1.50 19.31
CA TYR A 142 0.67 2.23 18.05
C TYR A 142 1.67 1.86 16.95
N ARG A 143 2.05 0.58 16.89
CA ARG A 143 2.80 0.03 15.75
C ARG A 143 1.86 -0.67 14.78
N LEU A 144 2.14 -0.52 13.50
CA LEU A 144 1.38 -1.16 12.43
C LEU A 144 1.52 -2.68 12.52
N VAL A 145 0.41 -3.39 12.70
CA VAL A 145 0.35 -4.85 12.74
C VAL A 145 -0.02 -5.39 11.37
N ALA A 146 -1.03 -4.80 10.74
CA ALA A 146 -1.48 -5.16 9.41
C ALA A 146 -2.12 -3.97 8.69
N LEU A 147 -2.08 -4.01 7.36
CA LEU A 147 -2.95 -3.22 6.49
C LEU A 147 -3.93 -4.16 5.80
N TRP A 148 -5.18 -3.74 5.71
CA TRP A 148 -6.21 -4.42 4.94
C TRP A 148 -6.60 -3.54 3.77
N VAL A 149 -6.57 -4.15 2.60
CA VAL A 149 -6.95 -3.53 1.33
C VAL A 149 -8.14 -4.31 0.80
N SER A 150 -9.20 -3.60 0.42
CA SER A 150 -10.35 -4.15 -0.31
C SER A 150 -10.49 -3.53 -1.69
N ASP A 151 -11.37 -4.13 -2.49
CA ASP A 151 -11.83 -3.58 -3.76
C ASP A 151 -10.69 -3.34 -4.76
N ILE A 152 -9.69 -4.23 -4.76
CA ILE A 152 -8.59 -4.19 -5.74
C ILE A 152 -9.16 -4.49 -7.13
N VAL A 153 -8.95 -3.57 -8.06
CA VAL A 153 -9.32 -3.73 -9.47
C VAL A 153 -8.10 -4.03 -10.33
N ASP A 154 -8.31 -4.79 -11.40
CA ASP A 154 -7.26 -5.10 -12.38
C ASP A 154 -7.20 -4.05 -13.47
N ASP A 155 -6.00 -3.65 -13.86
CA ASP A 155 -5.81 -2.82 -15.04
C ASP A 155 -5.88 -3.64 -16.32
N VAL A 156 -7.09 -3.81 -16.83
CA VAL A 156 -7.29 -4.46 -18.13
C VAL A 156 -6.88 -3.52 -19.27
N ALA A 157 -6.96 -2.19 -19.08
CA ALA A 157 -6.65 -1.21 -20.12
C ALA A 157 -5.14 -1.07 -20.35
N GLY A 158 -4.33 -1.12 -19.29
CA GLY A 158 -2.86 -1.19 -19.36
C GLY A 158 -2.39 -2.36 -20.24
N ARG A 159 -3.09 -3.49 -20.18
CA ARG A 159 -2.82 -4.70 -20.98
C ARG A 159 -3.09 -4.53 -22.46
N GLU A 160 -4.20 -3.89 -22.81
CA GLU A 160 -4.54 -3.62 -24.21
C GLU A 160 -3.55 -2.62 -24.83
N ILE A 161 -3.19 -1.58 -24.09
CA ILE A 161 -2.22 -0.58 -24.52
C ILE A 161 -0.81 -1.20 -24.64
N TYR A 162 -0.40 -2.05 -23.70
CA TYR A 162 0.87 -2.76 -23.76
C TYR A 162 0.93 -3.73 -24.95
N SER A 163 -0.12 -4.52 -25.17
CA SER A 163 -0.22 -5.48 -26.27
C SER A 163 -0.16 -4.76 -27.63
N TRP A 164 -0.92 -3.67 -27.77
CA TRP A 164 -0.87 -2.82 -28.96
C TRP A 164 0.52 -2.21 -29.20
N ARG A 165 1.19 -1.70 -28.15
CA ARG A 165 2.55 -1.15 -28.27
C ARG A 165 3.59 -2.19 -28.69
N LYS A 166 3.47 -3.42 -28.17
CA LYS A 166 4.35 -4.54 -28.52
C LYS A 166 4.16 -5.00 -29.97
N GLU A 167 2.92 -5.01 -30.46
CA GLU A 167 2.58 -5.36 -31.84
C GLU A 167 2.98 -4.28 -32.85
N VAL A 168 2.84 -3.00 -32.49
CA VAL A 168 3.08 -1.88 -33.42
C VAL A 168 4.54 -1.44 -33.46
N HIS A 169 5.31 -1.54 -32.36
CA HIS A 169 6.62 -0.89 -32.28
C HIS A 169 7.83 -1.78 -31.98
N GLY A 170 7.68 -3.05 -31.58
CA GLY A 170 8.81 -3.99 -31.46
C GLY A 170 9.97 -3.60 -30.51
N GLU A 171 9.95 -2.43 -29.86
CA GLU A 171 11.01 -1.92 -29.00
C GLU A 171 10.53 -1.61 -27.56
N PRO A 172 11.39 -1.77 -26.54
CA PRO A 172 11.04 -1.52 -25.15
C PRO A 172 10.97 -0.02 -24.84
N VAL A 173 9.98 0.38 -24.05
CA VAL A 173 9.74 1.79 -23.69
C VAL A 173 10.75 2.28 -22.65
N ALA A 174 11.25 3.51 -22.86
CA ALA A 174 12.07 4.26 -21.91
C ALA A 174 11.26 4.68 -20.66
N TRP A 175 11.86 4.49 -19.48
CA TRP A 175 11.25 4.73 -18.17
C TRP A 175 10.96 6.22 -17.90
N PRO A 176 9.93 6.55 -17.10
CA PRO A 176 9.78 7.87 -16.50
C PRO A 176 11.05 8.27 -15.73
N PRO A 177 11.49 9.55 -15.76
CA PRO A 177 12.77 9.96 -15.18
C PRO A 177 12.93 9.73 -13.67
N HIS A 178 11.82 9.47 -12.94
CA HIS A 178 11.86 9.10 -11.52
C HIS A 178 12.14 7.60 -11.27
N LEU A 179 11.94 6.73 -12.28
CA LEU A 179 12.23 5.29 -12.24
C LEU A 179 13.60 4.93 -12.85
N ALA A 180 14.24 5.86 -13.57
CA ALA A 180 15.52 5.64 -14.24
C ALA A 180 16.76 5.54 -13.31
N ARG A 181 16.61 5.64 -11.99
CA ARG A 181 17.74 5.73 -11.04
C ARG A 181 18.19 4.42 -10.39
N SER A 182 17.58 3.27 -10.69
CA SER A 182 17.93 1.99 -10.05
C SER A 182 18.58 0.94 -10.95
N ILE A 183 19.16 1.33 -12.09
CA ILE A 183 20.00 0.41 -12.88
C ILE A 183 21.37 1.05 -13.13
N LYS A 184 22.27 0.85 -12.18
CA LYS A 184 23.71 0.76 -12.45
C LYS A 184 24.14 -0.67 -12.14
N MET A 185 24.23 -1.50 -13.17
CA MET A 185 25.30 -2.49 -13.38
C MET A 185 25.44 -2.71 -14.88
#